data_AF-A0A379GH62-F1
#
_entry.id   AF-A0A379GH62-F1
#
_cell.length_a   1.000
_cell.length_b   1.000
_cell.length_c   1.000
_cell.angle_alpha   90.00
_cell.angle_beta   90.00
_cell.angle_gamma   90.00
#
_symmetry.space_group_name_H-M   'P 1'
#
loop_
_entity.id
_entity.type
_entity.pdbx_description
1 polymer ?
#
loop_
_entity_poly.entity_id
_entity_poly.type
_entity_poly.pdbx_seq_one_letter_code
_entity_poly.pdbx_strand_id
1 'polypeptide(L)'
;MFQFSNEEEAIPIFYKTVRENEELKKYDVEIIFINDGSKDSTENIINALSLADEQVVALSFTRNFGKEPALFAGLDHALVKQ
;
A
#
# COMPACT_ATOMS: atom_id res chain seq x y z
N MET A 1 4.19 2.36 -7.94
CA MET A 1 4.32 1.12 -7.14
C MET A 1 5.77 1.01 -6.68
N PHE A 2 6.02 0.90 -5.37
CA PHE A 2 7.36 0.79 -4.80
C PHE A 2 7.45 -0.48 -3.92
N GLN A 3 8.55 -1.21 -4.03
CA GLN A 3 8.84 -2.41 -3.22
C GLN A 3 9.92 -2.04 -2.21
N PHE A 4 9.66 -2.30 -0.92
CA PHE A 4 10.55 -1.95 0.18
C PHE A 4 11.23 -3.21 0.75
N SER A 5 12.41 -3.04 1.36
CA SER A 5 13.12 -4.05 2.16
C SER A 5 13.53 -3.33 3.43
N ASN A 6 12.96 -3.73 4.58
CA ASN A 6 12.76 -2.97 5.83
C ASN A 6 11.47 -2.14 5.82
N GLU A 7 10.34 -2.83 5.63
CA GLU A 7 9.03 -2.25 5.33
C GLU A 7 8.43 -1.46 6.50
N GLU A 8 8.67 -1.87 7.75
CA GLU A 8 8.07 -1.24 8.95
C GLU A 8 8.46 0.24 9.13
N GLU A 9 9.70 0.63 8.82
CA GLU A 9 10.14 2.02 8.92
C GLU A 9 9.82 2.82 7.65
N ALA A 10 9.80 2.16 6.48
CA ALA A 10 9.62 2.84 5.20
C ALA A 10 8.16 3.21 4.91
N ILE A 11 7.20 2.37 5.34
CA ILE A 11 5.77 2.58 5.06
C ILE A 11 5.25 3.90 5.63
N PRO A 12 5.48 4.26 6.91
CA PRO A 12 5.02 5.53 7.46
C PRO A 12 5.64 6.74 6.74
N ILE A 13 6.92 6.66 6.36
CA ILE A 13 7.64 7.73 5.66
C ILE A 13 7.06 7.92 4.26
N PHE A 14 6.83 6.83 3.53
CA PHE A 14 6.24 6.87 2.20
C PHE A 14 4.83 7.45 2.24
N TYR A 15 3.97 6.93 3.12
CA TYR A 15 2.61 7.41 3.32
C TYR A 15 2.60 8.93 3.58
N LYS A 16 3.41 9.38 4.54
CA LYS A 16 3.51 10.79 4.90
C LYS A 16 3.98 11.62 3.72
N THR A 17 4.99 11.17 2.99
CA THR A 17 5.55 11.88 1.84
C THR A 17 4.52 12.05 0.72
N VAL A 18 3.71 11.02 0.44
CA VAL A 18 2.63 11.09 -0.56
C VAL A 18 1.53 12.05 -0.11
N ARG A 19 1.08 11.95 1.15
CA ARG A 19 0.00 12.78 1.69
C ARG A 19 0.37 14.24 1.91
N GLU A 20 1.64 14.53 2.20
CA GLU A 20 2.14 15.89 2.38
C GLU A 20 2.58 16.55 1.06
N ASN A 21 2.62 15.83 -0.05
CA ASN A 21 2.99 16.39 -1.33
C ASN A 21 1.87 17.26 -1.93
N GLU A 22 2.10 18.57 -1.98
CA GLU A 22 1.13 19.57 -2.47
C GLU A 22 0.68 19.37 -3.92
N GLU A 23 1.51 18.77 -4.77
CA GLU A 23 1.13 18.47 -6.15
C GLU A 23 0.20 17.26 -6.23
N LEU A 24 0.40 16.26 -5.36
CA LEU A 24 -0.43 15.07 -5.30
C LEU A 24 -1.78 15.32 -4.62
N LYS A 25 -1.85 16.28 -3.67
CA LYS A 25 -3.11 16.70 -3.03
C LYS A 25 -4.16 17.23 -4.00
N LYS A 26 -3.77 17.59 -5.23
CA LYS A 26 -4.69 18.04 -6.28
C LYS A 26 -5.46 16.89 -6.93
N TYR A 27 -5.11 15.65 -6.62
CA TYR A 27 -5.70 14.44 -7.17
C TYR A 27 -6.24 13.56 -6.04
N ASP A 28 -7.25 12.73 -6.35
CA ASP A 28 -7.68 11.65 -5.47
C ASP A 28 -6.70 10.48 -5.60
N VAL A 29 -5.75 10.40 -4.67
CA VAL A 29 -4.66 9.41 -4.71
C VAL A 29 -4.98 8.26 -3.77
N GLU A 30 -5.38 7.11 -4.33
CA GLU A 30 -5.50 5.86 -3.58
C GLU A 30 -4.10 5.20 -3.43
N ILE A 31 -3.75 4.82 -2.20
CA ILE A 31 -2.49 4.14 -1.88
C ILE A 31 -2.80 2.70 -1.53
N ILE A 32 -2.35 1.77 -2.39
CA ILE A 32 -2.52 0.34 -2.17
C ILE A 32 -1.20 -0.23 -1.65
N PHE A 33 -1.21 -0.67 -0.39
CA PHE A 33 -0.10 -1.42 0.20
C PHE A 33 -0.34 -2.91 0.05
N ILE A 34 0.67 -3.60 -0.48
CA ILE A 34 0.63 -5.04 -0.67
C ILE A 34 1.65 -5.69 0.26
N ASN A 35 1.14 -6.46 1.22
CA ASN A 35 1.92 -7.28 2.13
C ASN A 35 2.02 -8.72 1.57
N ASP A 36 3.23 -9.15 1.20
CA ASP A 36 3.51 -10.48 0.62
C ASP A 36 3.97 -11.50 1.68
N GLY A 37 3.29 -11.52 2.82
CA GLY A 37 3.55 -12.45 3.92
C GLY A 37 4.72 -12.03 4.82
N SER A 38 4.87 -10.74 5.08
CA SER A 38 5.85 -10.19 6.01
C SER A 38 5.65 -10.78 7.41
N LYS A 39 6.76 -11.07 8.12
CA LYS A 39 6.77 -11.68 9.46
C LYS A 39 6.95 -10.66 10.59
N ASP A 40 7.07 -9.38 10.24
CA ASP A 40 7.31 -8.26 11.13
C ASP A 40 6.02 -7.46 11.38
N SER A 41 6.14 -6.22 11.89
CA SER A 41 4.99 -5.38 12.22
C SER A 41 4.32 -4.72 11.01
N THR A 42 4.77 -5.01 9.78
CA THR A 42 4.29 -4.38 8.55
C THR A 42 2.78 -4.47 8.38
N GLU A 43 2.20 -5.65 8.62
CA GLU A 43 0.76 -5.83 8.52
C GLU A 43 -0.01 -4.92 9.48
N ASN A 44 0.47 -4.78 10.72
CA ASN A 44 -0.15 -3.92 11.72
C ASN A 44 -0.09 -2.45 11.32
N ILE A 45 1.04 -2.01 10.76
CA ILE A 45 1.24 -0.63 10.31
C ILE A 45 0.31 -0.31 9.13
N ILE A 46 0.26 -1.18 8.13
CA ILE A 46 -0.60 -1.00 6.95
C ILE A 46 -2.08 -0.99 7.36
N ASN A 47 -2.49 -1.91 8.23
CA ASN A 47 -3.87 -1.94 8.73
C ASN A 47 -4.23 -0.67 9.48
N ALA A 48 -3.34 -0.18 10.36
CA ALA A 48 -3.56 1.08 11.07
C ALA A 48 -3.70 2.27 10.12
N LEU A 49 -2.92 2.32 9.04
CA LEU A 49 -3.05 3.36 8.02
C LEU A 49 -4.36 3.25 7.24
N SER A 50 -4.80 2.04 6.86
CA SER A 50 -6.08 1.84 6.16
C SER A 50 -7.30 2.22 7.01
N LEU A 51 -7.19 2.08 8.33
CA LEU A 51 -8.25 2.50 9.26
C LEU A 51 -8.28 4.03 9.46
N ALA A 52 -7.12 4.68 9.32
CA ALA A 52 -6.99 6.12 9.52
C ALA A 52 -7.25 6.94 8.24
N ASP A 53 -7.13 6.32 7.07
CA ASP A 53 -7.26 6.97 5.77
C ASP A 53 -8.03 6.06 4.80
N GLU A 54 -9.24 6.47 4.41
CA GLU A 54 -10.12 5.73 3.50
C GLU A 54 -9.54 5.55 2.10
N GLN A 55 -8.56 6.38 1.70
CA GLN A 55 -7.83 6.25 0.45
C GLN A 55 -6.60 5.34 0.58
N VAL A 56 -6.44 4.62 1.69
CA VAL A 56 -5.40 3.60 1.87
C VAL A 56 -6.03 2.21 1.89
N VAL A 57 -5.55 1.34 1.02
CA VAL A 57 -6.02 -0.05 0.91
C VAL A 57 -4.90 -1.00 1.32
N ALA A 58 -5.22 -1.91 2.24
CA ALA A 58 -4.35 -2.98 2.70
C ALA A 58 -4.69 -4.29 1.99
N LEU A 59 -3.73 -4.86 1.25
CA LEU A 59 -3.86 -6.19 0.63
C LEU A 59 -2.79 -7.13 1.18
N SER A 60 -3.19 -8.19 1.89
CA SER A 60 -2.28 -9.24 2.39
C SER A 60 -2.43 -10.51 1.56
N PHE A 61 -1.34 -11.04 1.00
CA PHE A 61 -1.32 -12.35 0.35
C PHE A 61 -0.85 -13.43 1.33
N THR A 62 -1.61 -14.53 1.43
CA THR A 62 -1.31 -15.67 2.34
C THR A 62 -0.28 -16.66 1.78
N ARG A 63 0.17 -16.49 0.54
CA ARG A 63 1.29 -17.23 -0.07
C ARG A 63 2.13 -16.26 -0.89
N ASN A 64 3.43 -16.46 -0.88
CA ASN A 64 4.39 -15.65 -1.62
C ASN A 64 4.16 -15.87 -3.13
N PHE A 65 3.41 -14.97 -3.79
CA PHE A 65 3.01 -15.14 -5.20
C PHE A 65 4.06 -14.61 -6.18
N GLY A 66 5.18 -14.06 -5.69
CA GLY A 66 6.18 -13.41 -6.53
C GLY A 66 5.72 -12.04 -7.02
N LYS A 67 6.63 -11.30 -7.67
CA LYS A 67 6.49 -9.84 -7.89
C LYS A 67 5.40 -9.43 -8.89
N GLU A 68 4.99 -10.32 -9.79
CA GLU A 68 4.07 -9.99 -10.89
C GLU A 68 2.58 -10.10 -10.51
N PRO A 69 2.11 -11.11 -9.74
CA PRO A 69 0.69 -11.22 -9.36
C PRO A 69 0.20 -10.13 -8.41
N ALA A 70 1.06 -9.66 -7.50
CA ALA A 70 0.76 -8.55 -6.59
C ALA A 70 0.46 -7.25 -7.37
N LEU A 71 1.31 -6.92 -8.35
CA LEU A 71 1.12 -5.77 -9.22
C LEU A 71 -0.19 -5.88 -10.03
N PHE A 72 -0.48 -7.07 -10.56
CA PHE A 72 -1.72 -7.32 -11.30
C PHE A 72 -2.97 -7.16 -10.44
N ALA A 73 -2.96 -7.66 -9.20
CA ALA A 73 -4.11 -7.52 -8.30
C ALA A 73 -4.38 -6.06 -7.90
N GLY A 74 -3.31 -5.27 -7.67
CA GLY A 74 -3.46 -3.84 -7.40
C GLY A 74 -4.04 -3.07 -8.60
N LEU A 75 -3.61 -3.39 -9.82
CA LEU A 75 -4.14 -2.80 -11.05
C LEU A 75 -5.59 -3.23 -11.34
N ASP A 76 -5.91 -4.51 -11.14
CA ASP A 76 -7.28 -5.03 -11.33
C ASP A 76 -8.26 -4.35 -10.34
N HIS A 77 -7.86 -4.15 -9.09
CA HIS A 77 -8.67 -3.43 -8.10
C HIS A 77 -8.93 -1.96 -8.49
N ALA A 78 -7.91 -1.27 -8.99
CA ALA A 78 -8.03 0.13 -9.41
C ALA A 78 -8.89 0.30 -10.68
N LEU A 79 -8.96 -0.70 -11.56
CA LEU A 79 -9.72 -0.64 -12.81
C LEU A 79 -11.20 -1.02 -12.67
N VAL A 80 -11.58 -1.76 -11.62
CA VAL A 80 -12.96 -2.23 -11.39
C VAL A 80 -13.84 -1.18 -10.68
N LYS A 81 -13.25 -0.17 -10.02
CA LYS A 81 -14.00 1.03 -9.57
C LYS A 81 -14.17 2.04 -10.72
N GLN A 82 -15.13 1.80 -11.62
CA GLN A 82 -15.74 2.81 -12.50
C GLN A 82 -17.22 2.96 -12.19
#